data_AF-A0A836WCS2-F1
#
_entry.id   AF-A0A836WCS2-F1
#
_cell.length_a   1.000
_cell.length_b   1.000
_cell.length_c   1.000
_cell.angle_alpha   90.00
_cell.angle_beta   90.00
_cell.angle_gamma   90.00
#
_symmetry.space_group_name_H-M   'P 1'
#
loop_
_entity.id
_entity.type
_entity.pdbx_description
1 polymer ?
#
loop_
_entity_poly.entity_id
_entity_poly.type
_entity_poly.pdbx_seq_one_letter_code
_entity_poly.pdbx_strand_id
1 'polypeptide(L)'
;MNEEIAAQPSQDQPTGESGQPSAAEAAAVQPMEQKEIEEGKPFAILSYALNFVGLPFFLVPLIMRNNEFSLYHAKQNLVLWLVGIVGGVISGVLILLCVGVLLFPLLTIFLLVLNVVGLINAIKGEAKPLPVIGKWGEDWFKGLRKS
;
A
#
# COMPACT_ATOMS: atom_id res chain seq x y z
N MET A 1 -13.61 70.04 19.47
CA MET A 1 -14.65 69.36 20.26
C MET A 1 -15.87 69.21 19.39
N ASN A 2 -16.41 68.05 19.03
CA ASN A 2 -16.00 66.64 19.08
C ASN A 2 -16.92 65.94 18.06
N GLU A 3 -16.34 65.00 17.32
CA GLU A 3 -16.95 63.72 16.88
C GLU A 3 -18.17 63.75 15.94
N GLU A 4 -17.84 63.70 14.64
CA GLU A 4 -18.68 63.25 13.54
C GLU A 4 -18.91 61.72 13.67
N ILE A 5 -20.18 61.35 13.82
CA ILE A 5 -20.64 59.96 13.87
C ILE A 5 -20.54 59.37 12.46
N ALA A 6 -19.43 58.69 12.18
CA ALA A 6 -19.24 57.90 10.97
C ALA A 6 -19.67 56.45 11.23
N ALA A 7 -20.69 56.02 10.51
CA ALA A 7 -21.08 54.62 10.38
C ALA A 7 -19.95 53.80 9.75
N GLN A 8 -19.56 52.70 10.38
CA GLN A 8 -18.76 51.65 9.76
C GLN A 8 -19.61 50.38 9.64
N PRO A 9 -19.71 49.75 8.46
CA PRO A 9 -20.18 48.38 8.32
C PRO A 9 -18.98 47.43 8.49
N SER A 10 -18.99 46.59 9.53
CA SER A 10 -18.01 45.51 9.68
C SER A 10 -18.57 44.23 9.05
N GLN A 11 -17.83 43.71 8.07
CA GLN A 11 -18.03 42.43 7.41
C GLN A 11 -17.60 41.25 8.31
N ASP A 12 -17.96 40.05 7.85
CA ASP A 12 -17.41 38.72 8.21
C ASP A 12 -17.91 38.11 9.54
N GLN A 13 -18.41 36.87 9.62
CA GLN A 13 -18.04 35.65 8.91
C GLN A 13 -19.10 34.54 9.18
N PRO A 14 -19.44 33.66 8.22
CA PRO A 14 -20.12 32.40 8.53
C PRO A 14 -19.08 31.37 9.00
N THR A 15 -19.30 30.78 10.18
CA THR A 15 -18.49 29.68 10.71
C THR A 15 -18.64 28.43 9.84
N GLY A 16 -17.64 28.18 9.00
CA GLY A 16 -17.43 26.90 8.35
C GLY A 16 -16.78 25.92 9.31
N GLU A 17 -17.53 24.90 9.74
CA GLU A 17 -16.97 23.67 10.27
C GLU A 17 -16.86 22.65 9.12
N SER A 18 -15.80 22.77 8.33
CA SER A 18 -15.29 21.65 7.54
C SER A 18 -14.32 20.86 8.42
N GLY A 19 -14.80 19.79 9.04
CA GLY A 19 -13.95 18.85 9.76
C GLY A 19 -12.88 18.27 8.85
N GLN A 20 -11.65 18.78 8.98
CA GLN A 20 -10.45 18.19 8.41
C GLN A 20 -10.23 16.79 8.99
N PRO A 21 -9.88 15.79 8.18
CA PRO A 21 -9.40 14.52 8.70
C PRO A 21 -8.17 14.72 9.59
N SER A 22 -8.18 14.04 10.73
CA SER A 22 -7.18 14.09 11.78
C SER A 22 -5.76 13.80 11.26
N ALA A 23 -4.81 14.59 11.75
CA ALA A 23 -3.38 14.59 11.43
C ALA A 23 -2.62 13.27 11.73
N ALA A 24 -3.31 12.19 12.12
CA ALA A 24 -2.73 10.85 12.25
C ALA A 24 -2.68 10.06 10.93
N GLU A 25 -3.44 10.47 9.90
CA GLU A 25 -3.59 9.74 8.62
C GLU A 25 -2.63 10.21 7.51
N ALA A 26 -1.74 11.18 7.82
CA ALA A 26 -0.82 11.81 6.86
C ALA A 26 0.65 11.35 6.95
N ALA A 27 0.97 10.29 7.70
CA ALA A 27 2.31 9.71 7.78
C ALA A 27 2.21 8.23 7.35
N ALA A 28 2.79 7.74 6.26
CA ALA A 28 4.00 8.14 5.55
C ALA A 28 3.95 7.74 4.06
N VAL A 29 4.85 8.35 3.28
CA VAL A 29 5.06 8.31 1.81
C VAL A 29 4.54 9.60 1.17
N GLN A 30 5.45 10.31 0.47
CA GLN A 30 5.19 11.57 -0.20
C GLN A 30 3.90 11.48 -1.03
N PRO A 31 3.07 12.55 -1.11
CA PRO A 31 1.90 12.51 -1.98
C PRO A 31 2.37 12.24 -3.40
N MET A 32 2.21 11.01 -3.88
CA MET A 32 2.53 10.65 -5.25
C MET A 32 1.63 11.49 -6.15
N GLU A 33 2.19 12.04 -7.21
CA GLU A 33 1.41 12.80 -8.17
C GLU A 33 0.31 11.91 -8.76
N GLN A 34 -0.89 12.47 -8.96
CA GLN A 34 -2.06 11.75 -9.49
C GLN A 34 -1.71 11.00 -10.79
N LYS A 35 -0.95 11.65 -11.68
CA LYS A 35 -0.49 11.08 -12.95
C LYS A 35 0.37 9.84 -12.75
N GLU A 36 1.26 9.85 -11.76
CA GLU A 36 2.14 8.72 -11.44
C GLU A 36 1.32 7.52 -10.93
N ILE A 37 0.28 7.77 -10.14
CA ILE A 37 -0.67 6.73 -9.70
C ILE A 37 -1.42 6.16 -10.92
N GLU A 38 -1.96 7.01 -11.77
CA GLU A 38 -2.75 6.58 -12.94
C GLU A 38 -1.95 5.72 -13.91
N GLU A 39 -0.72 6.11 -14.23
CA GLU A 39 0.18 5.36 -15.12
C GLU A 39 0.68 4.05 -14.48
N GLY A 40 0.89 4.04 -13.15
CA GLY A 40 1.39 2.88 -12.42
C GLY A 40 0.33 1.86 -12.05
N LYS A 41 -0.94 2.29 -11.94
CA LYS A 41 -2.05 1.47 -11.45
C LYS A 41 -2.26 0.16 -12.21
N PRO A 42 -2.23 0.10 -13.55
CA PRO A 42 -2.36 -1.16 -14.28
C PRO A 42 -1.29 -2.17 -13.87
N PHE A 43 -0.03 -1.75 -13.73
CA PHE A 43 1.08 -2.62 -13.32
C PHE A 43 0.95 -3.07 -11.85
N ALA A 44 0.50 -2.18 -10.96
CA ALA A 44 0.24 -2.52 -9.57
C ALA A 44 -0.89 -3.56 -9.45
N ILE A 45 -2.02 -3.35 -10.12
CA ILE A 45 -3.15 -4.28 -10.15
C ILE A 45 -2.71 -5.63 -10.73
N LEU A 46 -2.00 -5.62 -11.85
CA LEU A 46 -1.57 -6.84 -12.53
C LEU A 46 -0.59 -7.65 -11.68
N SER A 47 0.24 -6.98 -10.86
CA SER A 47 1.13 -7.63 -9.89
C SER A 47 0.38 -8.50 -8.87
N TYR A 48 -0.80 -8.05 -8.40
CA TYR A 48 -1.63 -8.83 -7.47
C TYR A 48 -2.58 -9.81 -8.17
N ALA A 49 -3.14 -9.42 -9.32
CA ALA A 49 -4.09 -10.24 -10.06
C ALA A 49 -3.42 -11.51 -10.60
N LEU A 50 -2.18 -11.41 -11.07
CA LEU A 50 -1.45 -12.57 -11.59
C LEU A 50 -0.90 -13.51 -10.50
N ASN A 51 -0.89 -13.08 -9.23
CA ASN A 51 -0.58 -13.99 -8.12
C ASN A 51 -1.62 -15.11 -7.98
N PHE A 52 -2.90 -14.88 -8.32
CA PHE A 52 -3.94 -15.92 -8.25
C PHE A 52 -3.69 -17.09 -9.23
N VAL A 53 -2.95 -16.83 -10.31
CA VAL A 53 -2.52 -17.85 -11.29
C VAL A 53 -1.07 -18.29 -11.07
N GLY A 54 -0.43 -17.84 -9.98
CA GLY A 54 0.94 -18.21 -9.62
C GLY A 54 2.03 -17.56 -10.50
N LEU A 55 1.72 -16.46 -11.18
CA LEU A 55 2.67 -15.79 -12.08
C LEU A 55 3.27 -14.55 -11.39
N PRO A 56 4.60 -14.48 -11.19
CA PRO A 56 5.27 -13.40 -10.43
C PRO A 56 5.44 -12.12 -11.26
N PHE A 57 4.33 -11.51 -11.70
CA PHE A 57 4.37 -10.32 -12.56
C PHE A 57 5.00 -9.11 -11.88
N PHE A 58 4.97 -9.04 -10.54
CA PHE A 58 5.58 -7.96 -9.76
C PHE A 58 7.07 -7.73 -10.08
N LEU A 59 7.77 -8.71 -10.65
CA LEU A 59 9.16 -8.57 -11.10
C LEU A 59 9.32 -7.50 -12.19
N VAL A 60 8.31 -7.29 -13.05
CA VAL A 60 8.36 -6.30 -14.13
C VAL A 60 8.51 -4.88 -13.59
N PRO A 61 7.56 -4.33 -12.79
CA PRO A 61 7.72 -3.01 -12.19
C PRO A 61 8.92 -2.93 -11.23
N LEU A 62 9.30 -4.06 -10.59
CA LEU A 62 10.47 -4.12 -9.71
C LEU A 62 11.81 -3.90 -10.46
N ILE A 63 11.94 -4.43 -11.67
CA ILE A 63 13.14 -4.29 -12.51
C ILE A 63 13.13 -2.96 -13.26
N MET A 64 11.98 -2.62 -13.88
CA MET A 64 11.86 -1.41 -14.70
C MET A 64 12.03 -0.15 -13.88
N ARG A 65 11.45 -0.10 -12.66
CA ARG A 65 11.54 1.04 -11.74
C ARG A 65 11.21 2.38 -12.41
N ASN A 66 10.29 2.38 -13.36
CA ASN A 66 9.92 3.58 -14.12
C ASN A 66 8.78 4.38 -13.48
N ASN A 67 8.14 3.85 -12.44
CA ASN A 67 6.98 4.45 -11.78
C ASN A 67 6.99 4.10 -10.29
N GLU A 68 6.87 5.10 -9.41
CA GLU A 68 6.96 4.92 -7.96
C GLU A 68 5.78 4.12 -7.40
N PHE A 69 4.56 4.30 -7.94
CA PHE A 69 3.36 3.61 -7.48
C PHE A 69 3.41 2.10 -7.78
N SER A 70 3.75 1.74 -9.02
CA SER A 70 3.89 0.34 -9.40
C SER A 70 5.06 -0.33 -8.68
N LEU A 71 6.18 0.39 -8.49
CA LEU A 71 7.34 -0.07 -7.73
C LEU A 71 7.01 -0.29 -6.24
N TYR A 72 6.18 0.58 -5.64
CA TYR A 72 5.70 0.40 -4.27
C TYR A 72 4.98 -0.94 -4.10
N HIS A 73 3.95 -1.19 -4.93
CA HIS A 73 3.21 -2.43 -4.88
C HIS A 73 4.07 -3.65 -5.29
N ALA A 74 5.08 -3.47 -6.14
CA ALA A 74 6.04 -4.51 -6.48
C ALA A 74 6.88 -4.95 -5.27
N LYS A 75 7.35 -4.00 -4.45
CA LYS A 75 8.07 -4.28 -3.20
C LYS A 75 7.20 -5.02 -2.18
N GLN A 76 5.93 -4.63 -2.06
CA GLN A 76 4.95 -5.33 -1.20
C GLN A 76 4.72 -6.77 -1.67
N ASN A 77 4.54 -6.97 -2.98
CA ASN A 77 4.43 -8.30 -3.57
C ASN A 77 5.68 -9.16 -3.35
N LEU A 78 6.87 -8.58 -3.50
CA LEU A 78 8.12 -9.29 -3.25
C LEU A 78 8.17 -9.85 -1.81
N VAL A 79 7.78 -9.05 -0.81
CA VAL A 79 7.70 -9.55 0.57
C VAL A 79 6.63 -10.62 0.73
N LEU A 80 5.43 -10.43 0.15
CA LEU A 80 4.36 -11.42 0.19
C LEU A 80 4.84 -12.79 -0.34
N TRP A 81 5.57 -12.79 -1.46
CA TRP A 81 6.16 -13.99 -2.05
C TRP A 81 7.27 -14.59 -1.19
N LEU A 82 8.16 -13.76 -0.62
CA LEU A 82 9.21 -14.24 0.29
C LEU A 82 8.62 -14.92 1.53
N VAL A 83 7.59 -14.33 2.14
CA VAL A 83 6.86 -14.93 3.28
C VAL A 83 6.19 -16.23 2.86
N GLY A 84 5.59 -16.28 1.67
CA GLY A 84 5.01 -17.51 1.11
C GLY A 84 6.02 -18.63 0.92
N ILE A 85 7.19 -18.33 0.35
CA ILE A 85 8.26 -19.32 0.16
C ILE A 85 8.79 -19.81 1.51
N VAL A 86 9.15 -18.89 2.41
CA VAL A 86 9.70 -19.25 3.73
C VAL A 86 8.68 -20.04 4.55
N GLY A 87 7.44 -19.56 4.64
CA GLY A 87 6.37 -20.25 5.36
C GLY A 87 6.00 -21.59 4.73
N GLY A 88 6.05 -21.69 3.40
CA GLY A 88 5.82 -22.94 2.66
C GLY A 88 6.90 -23.98 2.96
N VAL A 89 8.18 -23.59 2.96
CA VAL A 89 9.29 -24.47 3.34
C VAL A 89 9.16 -24.93 4.79
N ILE A 90 8.89 -23.99 5.73
CA ILE A 90 8.69 -24.32 7.15
C ILE A 90 7.54 -25.30 7.33
N SER A 91 6.39 -25.02 6.71
CA SER A 91 5.21 -25.89 6.76
C SER A 91 5.52 -27.26 6.16
N GLY A 92 6.24 -27.31 5.04
CA GLY A 92 6.66 -28.55 4.37
C GLY A 92 7.55 -29.43 5.25
N VAL A 93 8.52 -28.85 5.96
CA VAL A 93 9.35 -29.58 6.93
C VAL A 93 8.50 -30.09 8.10
N LEU A 94 7.57 -29.27 8.61
CA LEU A 94 6.67 -29.61 9.72
C LEU A 94 5.62 -30.67 9.37
N ILE A 95 5.40 -30.97 8.09
CA ILE A 95 4.52 -32.09 7.68
C ILE A 95 5.07 -33.42 8.20
N LEU A 96 6.39 -33.58 8.32
CA LEU A 96 7.02 -34.77 8.91
C LEU A 96 6.61 -35.00 10.37
N LEU A 97 6.16 -33.95 11.06
CA LEU A 97 5.67 -33.96 12.43
C LEU A 97 4.13 -33.94 12.52
N CYS A 98 3.42 -34.15 11.41
CA CYS A 98 1.96 -34.04 11.25
C CYS A 98 1.36 -32.63 11.49
N VAL A 99 2.11 -31.69 12.08
CA VAL A 99 1.66 -30.31 12.34
C VAL A 99 1.55 -29.47 11.06
N GLY A 100 2.44 -29.71 10.10
CA GLY A 100 2.49 -28.94 8.85
C GLY A 100 1.23 -29.04 7.99
N VAL A 101 0.44 -30.10 8.15
CA VAL A 101 -0.81 -30.33 7.40
C VAL A 101 -1.86 -29.26 7.69
N LEU A 102 -1.92 -28.77 8.93
CA LEU A 102 -2.85 -27.68 9.32
C LEU A 102 -2.26 -26.29 9.09
N LEU A 103 -0.93 -26.15 9.23
CA LEU A 103 -0.26 -24.86 9.04
C LEU A 103 -0.27 -24.39 7.59
N PHE A 104 -0.07 -25.30 6.64
CA PHE A 104 -0.02 -24.95 5.21
C PHE A 104 -1.30 -24.28 4.68
N PRO A 105 -2.53 -24.82 4.89
CA PRO A 105 -3.74 -24.14 4.44
C PRO A 105 -3.98 -22.83 5.18
N LEU A 106 -3.66 -22.75 6.48
CA LEU A 106 -3.81 -21.50 7.25
C LEU A 106 -2.90 -20.39 6.71
N LEU A 107 -1.64 -20.71 6.43
CA LEU A 107 -0.70 -19.80 5.79
C LEU A 107 -1.21 -19.36 4.42
N THR A 108 -1.75 -20.30 3.63
CA THR A 108 -2.26 -20.02 2.28
C THR A 108 -3.43 -19.03 2.34
N ILE A 109 -4.38 -19.23 3.26
CA ILE A 109 -5.50 -18.32 3.47
C ILE A 109 -5.00 -16.95 3.94
N PHE A 110 -4.05 -16.90 4.87
CA PHE A 110 -3.45 -15.65 5.33
C PHE A 110 -2.81 -14.84 4.19
N LEU A 111 -1.99 -15.50 3.36
CA LEU A 111 -1.36 -14.86 2.20
C LEU A 111 -2.39 -14.43 1.15
N LEU A 112 -3.44 -15.22 0.95
CA LEU A 112 -4.54 -14.87 0.04
C LEU A 112 -5.26 -13.61 0.50
N VAL A 113 -5.55 -13.48 1.79
CA VAL A 113 -6.16 -12.28 2.37
C VAL A 113 -5.26 -11.06 2.15
N LEU A 114 -3.96 -11.17 2.43
CA LEU A 114 -3.02 -10.08 2.18
C LEU A 114 -2.94 -9.72 0.69
N ASN A 115 -2.95 -10.70 -0.21
CA ASN A 115 -2.98 -10.46 -1.66
C ASN A 115 -4.22 -9.65 -2.07
N VAL A 116 -5.39 -10.00 -1.54
CA VAL A 116 -6.65 -9.29 -1.80
C VAL A 116 -6.61 -7.87 -1.23
N VAL A 117 -6.10 -7.67 -0.02
CA VAL A 117 -5.93 -6.33 0.57
C VAL A 117 -5.03 -5.46 -0.30
N GLY A 118 -3.89 -5.99 -0.73
CA GLY A 118 -2.97 -5.29 -1.63
C GLY A 118 -3.59 -4.95 -2.99
N LEU A 119 -4.38 -5.87 -3.56
CA LEU A 119 -5.13 -5.62 -4.79
C LEU A 119 -6.14 -4.49 -4.63
N ILE A 120 -6.90 -4.48 -3.54
CA ILE A 120 -7.88 -3.42 -3.24
C ILE A 120 -7.16 -2.07 -3.10
N ASN A 121 -6.04 -2.02 -2.38
CA ASN A 121 -5.23 -0.81 -2.24
C ASN A 121 -4.75 -0.32 -3.62
N ALA A 122 -4.25 -1.22 -4.47
CA ALA A 122 -3.83 -0.87 -5.84
C ALA A 122 -4.98 -0.31 -6.69
N ILE A 123 -6.17 -0.93 -6.61
CA ILE A 123 -7.38 -0.45 -7.33
C ILE A 123 -7.78 0.96 -6.88
N LYS A 124 -7.69 1.23 -5.57
CA LYS A 124 -7.97 2.55 -4.98
C LYS A 124 -6.89 3.59 -5.26
N GLY A 125 -5.74 3.21 -5.82
CA GLY A 125 -4.61 4.13 -5.99
C GLY A 125 -3.88 4.43 -4.68
N GLU A 126 -4.02 3.56 -3.68
CA GLU A 126 -3.48 3.77 -2.34
C GLU A 126 -2.17 2.99 -2.14
N ALA A 127 -1.08 3.70 -1.89
CA ALA A 127 0.20 3.12 -1.51
C ALA A 127 0.24 2.80 0.00
N LYS A 128 -0.62 1.86 0.43
CA LYS A 128 -0.72 1.42 1.83
C LYS A 128 -0.01 0.08 2.04
N PRO A 129 0.75 -0.07 3.14
CA PRO A 129 1.48 -1.30 3.40
C PRO A 129 0.51 -2.44 3.70
N LEU A 130 0.88 -3.65 3.31
CA LEU A 130 0.12 -4.84 3.70
C LEU A 130 0.10 -4.99 5.22
N PRO A 131 -1.03 -5.42 5.82
CA PRO A 131 -1.07 -5.75 7.24
C PRO A 131 0.02 -6.77 7.61
N VAL A 132 0.61 -6.63 8.80
CA VAL A 132 1.62 -7.52 9.39
C VAL A 132 3.00 -7.48 8.69
N ILE A 133 3.06 -7.63 7.37
CA ILE A 133 4.31 -7.83 6.61
C ILE A 133 4.75 -6.60 5.81
N GLY A 134 3.85 -5.62 5.59
CA GLY A 134 4.10 -4.57 4.61
C GLY A 134 5.23 -3.62 4.96
N LYS A 135 5.51 -3.46 6.25
CA LYS A 135 6.65 -2.67 6.75
C LYS A 135 7.99 -3.21 6.23
N TRP A 136 8.13 -4.52 6.07
CA TRP A 136 9.34 -5.11 5.49
C TRP A 136 9.55 -4.70 4.04
N GLY A 137 8.47 -4.47 3.29
CA GLY A 137 8.54 -4.03 1.89
C GLY A 137 9.13 -2.62 1.77
N GLU A 138 8.91 -1.78 2.78
CA GLU A 138 9.44 -0.43 2.84
C GLU A 138 10.85 -0.42 3.41
N ASP A 139 11.07 -1.11 4.53
CA ASP A 139 12.33 -1.10 5.26
C ASP A 139 13.46 -1.81 4.50
N TRP A 140 13.19 -3.00 3.93
CA TRP A 140 14.22 -3.79 3.24
C TRP A 140 14.58 -3.21 1.87
N PHE A 141 13.62 -2.55 1.22
CA PHE A 141 13.76 -2.07 -0.15
C PHE A 141 13.72 -0.55 -0.27
N LYS A 142 14.00 0.19 0.82
CA LYS A 142 14.08 1.65 0.84
C LYS A 142 15.07 2.24 -0.18
N GLY A 143 16.11 1.49 -0.54
CA GLY A 143 17.10 1.88 -1.55
C GLY A 143 16.62 1.70 -3.00
N LEU A 144 15.56 0.92 -3.23
CA LEU A 144 14.98 0.74 -4.55
C LEU A 144 13.98 1.87 -4.83
N ARG A 145 14.46 2.86 -5.57
CA ARG A 145 13.72 4.03 -6.04
C ARG A 145 13.55 3.99 -7.56
N LYS A 146 12.64 4.82 -8.06
CA LYS A 146 12.47 5.05 -9.49
C LYS A 146 13.80 5.51 -10.11
N SER A 147 14.15 4.95 -11.27
CA SER A 147 15.39 5.23 -11.99
C SER A 147 15.35 6.55 -12.74
#